data_AF-A0A955Q9D6-F1
#
_entry.id   AF-A0A955Q9D6-F1
#
_cell.length_a   1.000
_cell.length_b   1.000
_cell.length_c   1.000
_cell.angle_alpha   90.00
_cell.angle_beta   90.00
_cell.angle_gamma   90.00
#
_symmetry.space_group_name_H-M   'P 1'
#
loop_
_entity.id
_entity.type
_entity.pdbx_description
1 polymer ?
#
loop_
_entity_poly.entity_id
_entity_poly.type
_entity_poly.pdbx_seq_one_letter_code
_entity_poly.pdbx_strand_id
1 'polypeptide(L)'
;MATNLQIPSLYFVVVFWGKVYRENFLELLLPSLLSPKNLPSLPRSSRHQLLIVTTLEDWVVLQSHPNFLKCQHLIDTAHLCMDQPSAQDNKYLIMSQGHRAATRRVFADRACGVFLTPDLVLSDGSVSALYRLASEGKQVVLCAAMRFALEPCLAEIQALKEESADHCLILPARKLAGLAMRSLHMETMRYDYDAPFFAERPISFFFRTPDQSGMLVHSFSWAPLLVNYGSLVRHSEETFQAWTMDGDYIYQNFQDPGQIYVVQDSDEILLVSFTPQGDFLGYLPHNLFVSRWYLGCPLIKDYWKVHLIRLVRESADMDPLKRRIVSCGVRIHSQEGEGVSWDAVETRSNAIMRKVNAPPSLLERFCVSLIKVVEALLFLPLSKRHMAMAAEALATPGNQEFTNQAGAGTYRMRLLGPKLSGGKWYWELSSKNLTAQGGALRETACIGVVEDRHSLVRELGAQTTGWGWRGDGKKVHAGTCLSFGTPPTQDFEVIMVALDMTRGALWFGRNGEWFESGDPEGGRNPAFTGLQAPVFPALSSKHGGQGTATLQSRVTSDQWVYVPPMGFQSLVCAARFSSSSHSSFSLVSR
;
A
#
# COMPACT_ATOMS: atom_id res chain seq x y z
N MET A 1 -18.86 37.30 28.02
CA MET A 1 -18.12 36.53 29.04
C MET A 1 -16.92 35.92 28.34
N ALA A 2 -15.72 36.45 28.58
CA ALA A 2 -14.49 35.89 28.02
C ALA A 2 -14.25 34.53 28.69
N THR A 3 -14.48 33.44 27.96
CA THR A 3 -14.06 32.10 28.38
C THR A 3 -12.56 32.16 28.63
N ASN A 4 -12.12 31.86 29.85
CA ASN A 4 -10.71 31.59 30.15
C ASN A 4 -10.26 30.47 29.21
N LEU A 5 -9.62 30.83 28.09
CA LEU A 5 -9.03 29.87 27.17
C LEU A 5 -7.86 29.24 27.92
N GLN A 6 -8.12 28.06 28.49
CA GLN A 6 -7.09 27.24 29.12
C GLN A 6 -6.02 26.97 28.06
N ILE A 7 -4.76 27.27 28.41
CA ILE A 7 -3.64 27.11 27.48
C ILE A 7 -3.57 25.64 27.07
N PRO A 8 -3.60 25.30 25.76
CA PRO A 8 -3.73 23.92 25.34
C PRO A 8 -2.46 23.14 25.65
N SER A 9 -2.61 22.04 26.40
CA SER A 9 -1.55 21.05 26.58
C SER A 9 -1.59 20.08 25.41
N LEU A 10 -0.47 19.95 24.69
CA LEU A 10 -0.35 19.08 23.52
C LEU A 10 0.33 17.76 23.91
N TYR A 11 -0.32 16.64 23.58
CA TYR A 11 0.17 15.29 23.82
C TYR A 11 0.51 14.68 22.46
N PHE A 12 1.78 14.62 22.11
CA PHE A 12 2.28 14.01 20.88
C PHE A 12 2.23 12.49 21.04
N VAL A 13 1.35 11.82 20.32
CA VAL A 13 1.10 10.40 20.43
C VAL A 13 1.78 9.68 19.27
N VAL A 14 2.62 8.70 19.59
CA VAL A 14 3.24 7.81 18.59
C VAL A 14 3.05 6.36 19.04
N VAL A 15 2.56 5.51 18.13
CA VAL A 15 2.39 4.07 18.35
C VAL A 15 3.29 3.31 17.40
N PHE A 16 4.19 2.48 17.93
CA PHE A 16 5.06 1.64 17.09
C PHE A 16 5.64 0.44 17.86
N TRP A 17 6.13 -0.54 17.11
CA TRP A 17 6.88 -1.68 17.67
C TRP A 17 7.91 -2.18 16.65
N GLY A 18 9.03 -2.70 17.15
CA GLY A 18 10.06 -3.32 16.35
C GLY A 18 11.05 -2.34 15.72
N LYS A 19 12.23 -2.89 15.39
CA LYS A 19 13.42 -2.14 14.96
C LYS A 19 13.17 -1.15 13.82
N VAL A 20 12.46 -1.58 12.76
CA VAL A 20 12.22 -0.73 11.58
C VAL A 20 11.44 0.54 11.94
N TYR A 21 10.34 0.40 12.68
CA TYR A 21 9.53 1.55 13.06
C TYR A 21 10.19 2.39 14.15
N ARG A 22 10.96 1.77 15.05
CA ARG A 22 11.80 2.49 16.01
C ARG A 22 12.84 3.36 15.31
N GLU A 23 13.51 2.84 14.29
CA GLU A 23 14.48 3.58 13.48
C GLU A 23 13.79 4.72 12.71
N ASN A 24 12.66 4.47 12.06
CA ASN A 24 11.88 5.54 11.43
C ASN A 24 11.54 6.66 12.42
N PHE A 25 11.08 6.31 13.63
CA PHE A 25 10.80 7.29 14.67
C PHE A 25 12.03 8.12 15.03
N LEU A 26 13.16 7.48 15.31
CA LEU A 26 14.39 8.13 15.75
C LEU A 26 15.11 8.93 14.66
N GLU A 27 14.94 8.52 13.40
CA GLU A 27 15.68 9.04 12.25
C GLU A 27 14.85 9.97 11.34
N LEU A 28 13.52 9.92 11.38
CA LEU A 28 12.61 10.74 10.56
C LEU A 28 11.71 11.63 11.42
N LEU A 29 10.81 11.03 12.20
CA LEU A 29 9.81 11.80 12.95
C LEU A 29 10.44 12.69 14.00
N LEU A 30 11.21 12.09 14.92
CA LEU A 30 11.77 12.82 16.05
C LEU A 30 12.72 13.95 15.61
N PRO A 31 13.63 13.76 14.63
CA PRO A 31 14.42 14.87 14.09
C PRO A 31 13.59 16.01 13.49
N SER A 32 12.44 15.71 12.87
CA SER A 32 11.55 16.75 12.34
C SER A 32 10.80 17.51 13.44
N LEU A 33 10.44 16.82 14.53
CA LEU A 33 9.84 17.44 15.72
C LEU A 33 10.82 18.36 16.45
N LEU A 34 12.12 18.04 16.42
CA LEU A 34 13.20 18.83 17.03
C LEU A 34 13.59 20.07 16.20
N SER A 35 12.97 20.32 15.04
CA SER A 35 13.26 21.51 14.24
C SER A 35 12.85 22.79 14.98
N PRO A 36 13.51 23.95 14.73
CA PRO A 36 13.37 25.15 15.58
C PRO A 36 11.95 25.69 15.75
N LYS A 37 11.10 25.58 14.72
CA LYS A 37 9.71 26.04 14.77
C LYS A 37 8.72 24.94 15.17
N ASN A 38 9.20 23.78 15.62
CA ASN A 38 8.39 22.68 16.10
C ASN A 38 8.39 22.56 17.64
N LEU A 39 8.81 21.44 18.24
CA LEU A 39 8.79 21.31 19.71
C LEU A 39 9.51 22.45 20.45
N PRO A 40 10.67 22.95 19.99
CA PRO A 40 11.35 24.09 20.63
C PRO A 40 10.54 25.39 20.66
N SER A 41 9.53 25.56 19.80
CA SER A 41 8.71 26.78 19.76
C SER A 41 7.57 26.79 20.78
N LEU A 42 7.28 25.65 21.41
CA LEU A 42 6.17 25.53 22.34
C LEU A 42 6.46 26.30 23.64
N PRO A 43 5.44 26.93 24.24
CA PRO A 43 5.61 27.66 25.48
C PRO A 43 5.81 26.72 26.66
N ARG A 44 6.86 26.98 27.46
CA ARG A 44 7.18 26.21 28.68
C ARG A 44 6.13 26.32 29.81
N SER A 45 5.17 27.23 29.67
CA SER A 45 4.08 27.40 30.65
C SER A 45 3.02 26.29 30.59
N SER A 46 3.01 25.49 29.52
CA SER A 46 2.08 24.39 29.30
C SER A 46 2.75 23.03 29.49
N ARG A 47 2.00 22.05 30.02
CA ARG A 47 2.50 20.68 30.19
C ARG A 47 2.34 19.89 28.90
N HIS A 48 3.28 20.08 27.98
CA HIS A 48 3.39 19.29 26.75
C HIS A 48 4.04 17.94 27.03
N GLN A 49 3.57 16.89 26.35
CA GLN A 49 4.09 15.53 26.56
C GLN A 49 4.23 14.77 25.24
N LEU A 50 5.29 13.97 25.11
CA LEU A 50 5.44 12.92 24.11
C LEU A 50 5.02 11.59 24.73
N LEU A 51 3.88 11.07 24.30
CA LEU A 51 3.30 9.82 24.75
C LEU A 51 3.60 8.72 23.73
N ILE A 52 4.51 7.81 24.09
CA ILE A 52 4.94 6.71 23.21
C ILE A 52 4.28 5.42 23.67
N VAL A 53 3.50 4.82 22.78
CA VAL A 53 2.95 3.47 22.96
C VAL A 53 3.84 2.49 22.22
N THR A 54 4.65 1.73 22.96
CA THR A 54 5.63 0.82 22.37
C THR A 54 6.00 -0.31 23.35
N THR A 55 6.79 -1.26 22.88
CA THR A 55 7.23 -2.40 23.67
C THR A 55 8.26 -1.96 24.72
N LEU A 56 8.45 -2.76 25.77
CA LEU A 56 9.49 -2.47 26.76
C LEU A 56 10.90 -2.49 26.13
N GLU A 57 11.15 -3.42 25.20
CA GLU A 57 12.41 -3.51 24.47
C GLU A 57 12.71 -2.22 23.71
N ASP A 58 11.76 -1.75 22.90
CA ASP A 58 11.92 -0.52 22.13
C ASP A 58 12.11 0.68 23.05
N TRP A 59 11.32 0.78 24.12
CA TRP A 59 11.41 1.87 25.09
C TRP A 59 12.80 2.00 25.75
N VAL A 60 13.41 0.87 26.11
CA VAL A 60 14.76 0.83 26.69
C VAL A 60 15.79 1.38 25.71
N VAL A 61 15.69 1.02 24.43
CA VAL A 61 16.60 1.53 23.39
C VAL A 61 16.48 3.05 23.26
N LEU A 62 15.26 3.60 23.29
CA LEU A 62 15.04 5.05 23.19
C LEU A 62 15.82 5.84 24.24
N GLN A 63 15.91 5.35 25.48
CA GLN A 63 16.53 6.08 26.60
C GLN A 63 18.00 6.43 26.37
N SER A 64 18.67 5.71 25.46
CA SER A 64 20.08 5.94 25.13
C SER A 64 20.29 6.78 23.86
N HIS A 65 19.22 7.06 23.10
CA HIS A 65 19.34 7.68 21.79
C HIS A 65 19.53 9.21 21.89
N PRO A 66 20.50 9.82 21.17
CA PRO A 66 20.77 11.26 21.27
C PRO A 66 19.55 12.15 21.00
N ASN A 67 18.78 11.87 19.93
CA ASN A 67 17.59 12.65 19.61
C ASN A 67 16.50 12.52 20.67
N PHE A 68 16.41 11.37 21.34
CA PHE A 68 15.41 11.17 22.39
C PHE A 68 15.80 11.89 23.68
N LEU A 69 17.08 11.87 24.05
CA LEU A 69 17.61 12.68 25.15
C LEU A 69 17.39 14.18 24.91
N LYS A 70 17.64 14.66 23.67
CA LYS A 70 17.33 16.05 23.29
C LYS A 70 15.84 16.38 23.48
N CYS A 71 14.96 15.46 23.08
CA CYS A 71 13.51 15.62 23.24
C CYS A 71 13.10 15.69 24.72
N GLN A 72 13.67 14.86 25.58
CA GLN A 72 13.41 14.88 27.02
C GLN A 72 13.81 16.20 27.70
N HIS A 73 14.74 16.96 27.13
CA HIS A 73 15.07 18.30 27.61
C HIS A 73 14.05 19.38 27.18
N LEU A 74 13.19 19.09 26.21
CA LEU A 74 12.21 20.03 25.66
C LEU A 74 10.80 19.80 26.20
N ILE A 75 10.38 18.54 26.32
CA ILE A 75 9.03 18.15 26.74
C ILE A 75 9.05 16.88 27.60
N ASP A 76 7.99 16.67 28.39
CA ASP A 76 7.85 15.44 29.18
C ASP A 76 7.69 14.23 28.26
N THR A 77 8.30 13.09 28.61
CA THR A 77 8.11 11.82 27.87
C THR A 77 7.42 10.78 28.73
N ALA A 78 6.45 10.07 28.18
CA ALA A 78 5.73 9.00 28.86
C ALA A 78 5.66 7.73 28.00
N HIS A 79 5.75 6.57 28.66
CA HIS A 79 5.62 5.26 28.03
C HIS A 79 4.30 4.61 28.41
N LEU A 80 3.55 4.17 27.41
CA LEU A 80 2.49 3.19 27.57
C LEU A 80 2.98 1.87 27.00
N CYS A 81 3.28 0.92 27.89
CA CYS A 81 3.76 -0.38 27.46
C CYS A 81 2.67 -1.14 26.70
N MET A 82 3.04 -1.72 25.57
CA MET A 82 2.24 -2.71 24.86
C MET A 82 3.02 -4.02 24.70
N ASP A 83 2.30 -5.11 24.51
CA ASP A 83 2.89 -6.41 24.25
C ASP A 83 3.50 -6.48 22.85
N GLN A 84 4.52 -7.32 22.68
CA GLN A 84 5.15 -7.58 21.38
C GLN A 84 4.13 -8.27 20.45
N PRO A 85 3.77 -7.65 19.32
CA PRO A 85 2.81 -8.26 18.39
C PRO A 85 3.41 -9.47 17.68
N SER A 86 2.58 -10.47 17.42
CA SER A 86 2.93 -11.63 16.61
C SER A 86 2.84 -11.32 15.11
N ALA A 87 3.50 -12.14 14.27
CA ALA A 87 3.43 -11.99 12.82
C ALA A 87 2.04 -12.29 12.23
N GLN A 88 1.17 -12.94 12.99
CA GLN A 88 -0.21 -13.27 12.60
C GLN A 88 -1.21 -12.16 12.93
N ASP A 89 -0.83 -11.21 13.79
CA ASP A 89 -1.71 -10.14 14.19
C ASP A 89 -1.96 -9.15 13.05
N ASN A 90 -3.19 -8.64 12.97
CA ASN A 90 -3.49 -7.53 12.08
C ASN A 90 -2.80 -6.27 12.62
N LYS A 91 -1.69 -5.87 11.97
CA LYS A 91 -0.89 -4.70 12.35
C LYS A 91 -1.74 -3.43 12.57
N TYR A 92 -2.78 -3.22 11.77
CA TYR A 92 -3.63 -2.04 11.90
C TYR A 92 -4.49 -2.09 13.16
N LEU A 93 -5.02 -3.25 13.53
CA LEU A 93 -5.81 -3.40 14.76
C LEU A 93 -4.93 -3.29 16.02
N ILE A 94 -3.71 -3.82 15.97
CA ILE A 94 -2.72 -3.63 17.05
C ILE A 94 -2.38 -2.15 17.22
N MET A 95 -2.10 -1.46 16.12
CA MET A 95 -1.89 -0.01 16.14
C MET A 95 -3.12 0.72 16.70
N SER A 96 -4.33 0.32 16.34
CA SER A 96 -5.58 0.87 16.89
C SER A 96 -5.74 0.63 18.39
N GLN A 97 -5.32 -0.52 18.91
CA GLN A 97 -5.31 -0.77 20.36
C GLN A 97 -4.33 0.17 21.08
N GLY A 98 -3.15 0.42 20.49
CA GLY A 98 -2.21 1.41 21.01
C GLY A 98 -2.79 2.83 21.00
N HIS A 99 -3.42 3.23 19.88
CA HIS A 99 -4.14 4.50 19.82
C HIS A 99 -5.24 4.58 20.88
N ARG A 100 -6.03 3.53 21.07
CA ARG A 100 -7.08 3.48 22.11
C ARG A 100 -6.52 3.70 23.51
N ALA A 101 -5.38 3.11 23.84
CA ALA A 101 -4.71 3.32 25.13
C ALA A 101 -4.27 4.78 25.29
N ALA A 102 -3.68 5.36 24.24
CA ALA A 102 -3.25 6.76 24.23
C ALA A 102 -4.43 7.73 24.32
N THR A 103 -5.49 7.55 23.52
CA THR A 103 -6.66 8.45 23.53
C THR A 103 -7.37 8.44 24.87
N ARG A 104 -7.44 7.30 25.56
CA ARG A 104 -7.93 7.22 26.96
C ARG A 104 -7.12 8.10 27.90
N ARG A 105 -5.78 8.06 27.78
CA ARG A 105 -4.89 8.88 28.59
C ARG A 105 -5.09 10.36 28.32
N VAL A 106 -5.08 10.75 27.03
CA VAL A 106 -5.28 12.15 26.61
C VAL A 106 -6.66 12.67 27.04
N PHE A 107 -7.70 11.83 26.95
CA PHE A 107 -9.05 12.16 27.41
C PHE A 107 -9.14 12.37 28.92
N ALA A 108 -8.54 11.48 29.70
CA ALA A 108 -8.48 11.60 31.16
C ALA A 108 -7.79 12.91 31.59
N ASP A 109 -6.72 13.28 30.88
CA ASP A 109 -5.93 14.48 31.17
C ASP A 109 -6.52 15.76 30.54
N ARG A 110 -7.63 15.66 29.78
CA ARG A 110 -8.30 16.77 29.09
C ARG A 110 -7.35 17.55 28.15
N ALA A 111 -6.38 16.86 27.55
CA ALA A 111 -5.38 17.45 26.68
C ALA A 111 -5.78 17.42 25.20
N CYS A 112 -4.99 18.09 24.34
CA CYS A 112 -5.09 17.94 22.89
C CYS A 112 -4.12 16.84 22.44
N GLY A 113 -4.63 15.78 21.82
CA GLY A 113 -3.82 14.73 21.23
C GLY A 113 -3.32 15.13 19.85
N VAL A 114 -2.03 14.99 19.60
CA VAL A 114 -1.38 15.17 18.29
C VAL A 114 -0.91 13.81 17.79
N PHE A 115 -1.57 13.23 16.79
CA PHE A 115 -1.34 11.84 16.39
C PHE A 115 -0.38 11.73 15.22
N LEU A 116 0.72 11.01 15.42
CA LEU A 116 1.84 10.92 14.49
C LEU A 116 2.23 9.45 14.24
N THR A 117 2.74 9.16 13.04
CA THR A 117 3.28 7.83 12.70
C THR A 117 4.81 7.87 12.70
N PRO A 118 5.50 6.78 13.05
CA PRO A 118 6.97 6.79 13.20
C PRO A 118 7.71 7.17 11.90
N ASP A 119 7.12 6.89 10.75
CA ASP A 119 7.63 7.14 9.39
C ASP A 119 7.29 8.54 8.84
N LEU A 120 6.69 9.40 9.65
CA LEU A 120 6.24 10.72 9.26
C LEU A 120 7.34 11.77 9.41
N VAL A 121 7.40 12.71 8.47
CA VAL A 121 8.16 13.96 8.59
C VAL A 121 7.18 15.13 8.59
N LEU A 122 7.27 15.98 9.62
CA LEU A 122 6.53 17.25 9.68
C LEU A 122 7.40 18.38 9.13
N SER A 123 6.78 19.30 8.39
CA SER A 123 7.47 20.55 8.03
C SER A 123 7.82 21.38 9.28
N ASP A 124 8.93 22.11 9.21
CA ASP A 124 9.32 23.08 10.23
C ASP A 124 8.25 24.18 10.35
N GLY A 125 7.62 24.28 11.52
CA GLY A 125 6.51 25.21 11.78
C GLY A 125 5.16 24.54 11.97
N SER A 126 5.00 23.26 11.60
CA SER A 126 3.74 22.53 11.74
C SER A 126 3.25 22.48 13.19
N VAL A 127 4.14 22.24 14.16
CA VAL A 127 3.73 22.20 15.58
C VAL A 127 3.34 23.59 16.09
N SER A 128 4.04 24.65 15.65
CA SER A 128 3.62 26.03 15.96
C SER A 128 2.23 26.34 15.41
N ALA A 129 1.94 25.91 14.19
CA ALA A 129 0.62 26.08 13.58
C ALA A 129 -0.46 25.28 14.32
N LEU A 130 -0.19 24.04 14.71
CA LEU A 130 -1.10 23.24 15.53
C LEU A 130 -1.41 23.89 16.88
N TYR A 131 -0.39 24.40 17.57
CA TYR A 131 -0.56 25.10 18.84
C TYR A 131 -1.41 26.37 18.69
N ARG A 132 -1.18 27.15 17.62
CA ARG A 132 -2.00 28.31 17.27
C ARG A 132 -3.46 27.90 17.03
N LEU A 133 -3.71 26.92 16.17
CA LEU A 133 -5.07 26.44 15.84
C LEU A 133 -5.81 25.91 17.08
N ALA A 134 -5.11 25.19 17.97
CA ALA A 134 -5.68 24.75 19.24
C ALA A 134 -6.02 25.93 20.15
N SER A 135 -5.15 26.95 20.22
CA SER A 135 -5.37 28.17 21.02
C SER A 135 -6.52 29.02 20.47
N GLU A 136 -6.75 29.01 19.16
CA GLU A 136 -7.92 29.60 18.49
C GLU A 136 -9.22 28.80 18.72
N GLY A 137 -9.15 27.67 19.44
CA GLY A 137 -10.32 26.87 19.80
C GLY A 137 -10.76 25.85 18.75
N LYS A 138 -9.92 25.55 17.74
CA LYS A 138 -10.19 24.44 16.81
C LYS A 138 -10.17 23.12 17.58
N GLN A 139 -11.18 22.28 17.35
CA GLN A 139 -11.33 21.02 18.08
C GLN A 139 -10.64 19.86 17.37
N VAL A 140 -10.64 19.87 16.04
CA VAL A 140 -9.95 18.88 15.23
C VAL A 140 -9.19 19.59 14.12
N VAL A 141 -7.95 19.17 13.86
CA VAL A 141 -7.17 19.57 12.67
C VAL A 141 -6.94 18.32 11.82
N LEU A 142 -7.43 18.36 10.58
CA LEU A 142 -7.31 17.31 9.59
C LEU A 142 -6.32 17.70 8.49
N CYS A 143 -5.47 16.77 8.11
CA CYS A 143 -4.54 16.90 6.99
C CYS A 143 -4.78 15.77 5.99
N ALA A 144 -4.57 16.04 4.69
CA ALA A 144 -4.69 15.01 3.66
C ALA A 144 -3.62 13.93 3.86
N ALA A 145 -4.05 12.67 4.02
CA ALA A 145 -3.14 11.55 4.18
C ALA A 145 -2.81 10.95 2.81
N MET A 146 -1.54 11.08 2.40
CA MET A 146 -1.02 10.48 1.17
C MET A 146 0.27 9.71 1.46
N ARG A 147 0.56 8.71 0.61
CA ARG A 147 1.74 7.87 0.73
C ARG A 147 2.83 8.35 -0.22
N PHE A 148 4.04 8.43 0.31
CA PHE A 148 5.22 8.82 -0.45
C PHE A 148 6.29 7.73 -0.32
N ALA A 149 7.04 7.47 -1.37
CA ALA A 149 8.16 6.52 -1.34
C ALA A 149 9.36 7.15 -0.61
N LEU A 150 9.97 6.41 0.31
CA LEU A 150 11.13 6.88 1.05
C LEU A 150 12.40 6.83 0.20
N GLU A 151 12.57 5.75 -0.56
CA GLU A 151 13.80 5.39 -1.24
C GLU A 151 14.32 6.49 -2.19
N PRO A 152 13.48 7.19 -2.98
CA PRO A 152 13.96 8.25 -3.86
C PRO A 152 14.52 9.47 -3.14
N CYS A 153 14.16 9.71 -1.88
CA CYS A 153 14.55 10.90 -1.13
C CYS A 153 15.48 10.63 0.07
N LEU A 154 15.80 9.35 0.35
CA LEU A 154 16.58 8.94 1.51
C LEU A 154 17.95 9.63 1.58
N ALA A 155 18.68 9.68 0.46
CA ALA A 155 20.01 10.30 0.41
C ALA A 155 19.96 11.82 0.67
N GLU A 156 18.94 12.51 0.15
CA GLU A 156 18.75 13.95 0.37
C GLU A 156 18.37 14.22 1.84
N ILE A 157 17.49 13.41 2.43
CA ILE A 157 17.13 13.50 3.85
C ILE A 157 18.35 13.26 4.75
N GLN A 158 19.20 12.28 4.41
CA GLN A 158 20.43 11.99 5.15
C GLN A 158 21.41 13.17 5.09
N ALA A 159 21.65 13.72 3.90
CA ALA A 159 22.52 14.89 3.74
C ALA A 159 22.04 16.09 4.56
N LEU A 160 20.73 16.36 4.58
CA LEU A 160 20.16 17.46 5.37
C LEU A 160 20.34 17.29 6.89
N LYS A 161 20.37 16.06 7.37
CA LYS A 161 20.65 15.77 8.78
C LYS A 161 22.12 15.90 9.11
N GLU A 162 23.01 15.56 8.19
CA GLU A 162 24.46 15.70 8.37
C GLU A 162 24.91 17.17 8.34
N GLU A 163 24.25 18.01 7.54
CA GLU A 163 24.47 19.46 7.49
C GLU A 163 24.03 20.17 8.78
N SER A 164 23.08 19.60 9.51
CA SER A 164 22.58 20.14 10.77
C SER A 164 23.53 19.79 11.91
N ALA A 165 24.11 20.81 12.56
CA ALA A 165 25.01 20.64 13.71
C ALA A 165 24.39 19.81 14.86
N ASP A 166 23.06 19.75 14.92
CA ASP A 166 22.30 19.02 15.92
C ASP A 166 21.64 17.73 15.40
N HIS A 167 21.90 17.34 14.15
CA HIS A 167 21.20 16.27 13.44
C HIS A 167 19.67 16.42 13.38
N CYS A 168 19.16 17.65 13.60
CA CYS A 168 17.75 17.98 13.41
C CYS A 168 17.41 18.02 11.93
N LEU A 169 16.22 17.54 11.57
CA LEU A 169 15.73 17.58 10.21
C LEU A 169 14.94 18.87 9.98
N ILE A 170 15.63 19.94 9.55
CA ILE A 170 15.03 21.24 9.30
C ILE A 170 14.53 21.29 7.85
N LEU A 171 13.23 21.02 7.68
CA LEU A 171 12.58 21.00 6.38
C LEU A 171 11.43 22.01 6.33
N PRO A 172 11.64 23.21 5.75
CA PRO A 172 10.55 24.12 5.44
C PRO A 172 9.49 23.43 4.57
N ALA A 173 8.22 23.80 4.74
CA ALA A 173 7.08 23.21 4.04
C ALA A 173 7.31 23.00 2.54
N ARG A 174 7.82 24.03 1.86
CA ARG A 174 8.03 24.01 0.40
C ARG A 174 9.14 23.06 -0.05
N LYS A 175 10.21 22.94 0.74
CA LYS A 175 11.28 21.97 0.49
C LYS A 175 10.76 20.55 0.68
N LEU A 176 10.00 20.30 1.76
CA LEU A 176 9.36 19.02 2.02
C LEU A 176 8.33 18.66 0.94
N ALA A 177 7.53 19.62 0.49
CA ALA A 177 6.60 19.44 -0.62
C ALA A 177 7.33 19.04 -1.91
N GLY A 178 8.44 19.72 -2.23
CA GLY A 178 9.27 19.38 -3.40
C GLY A 178 9.79 17.94 -3.36
N LEU A 179 10.28 17.49 -2.19
CA LEU A 179 10.71 16.11 -1.97
C LEU A 179 9.57 15.12 -2.18
N ALA A 180 8.43 15.39 -1.55
CA ALA A 180 7.26 14.53 -1.57
C ALA A 180 6.68 14.37 -2.99
N MET A 181 6.54 15.47 -3.73
CA MET A 181 5.98 15.44 -5.10
C MET A 181 6.87 14.69 -6.11
N ARG A 182 8.19 14.64 -5.88
CA ARG A 182 9.11 13.82 -6.69
C ARG A 182 9.12 12.35 -6.29
N SER A 183 8.60 12.03 -5.11
CA SER A 183 8.68 10.70 -4.49
C SER A 183 7.28 10.15 -4.20
N LEU A 184 6.33 10.31 -5.13
CA LEU A 184 4.99 9.74 -4.97
C LEU A 184 5.08 8.21 -4.88
N HIS A 185 4.42 7.62 -3.88
CA HIS A 185 4.27 6.17 -3.82
C HIS A 185 3.46 5.69 -5.03
N MET A 186 3.70 4.47 -5.52
CA MET A 186 3.03 3.99 -6.73
C MET A 186 1.50 3.90 -6.61
N GLU A 187 0.99 3.74 -5.39
CA GLU A 187 -0.45 3.88 -5.12
C GLU A 187 -0.94 5.31 -5.38
N THR A 188 -0.22 6.31 -4.85
CA THR A 188 -0.55 7.73 -5.00
C THR A 188 -0.39 8.20 -6.44
N MET A 189 0.57 7.68 -7.21
CA MET A 189 0.71 8.04 -8.63
C MET A 189 -0.58 7.81 -9.45
N ARG A 190 -1.39 6.81 -9.08
CA ARG A 190 -2.64 6.46 -9.78
C ARG A 190 -3.80 7.41 -9.48
N TYR A 191 -3.60 8.30 -8.52
CA TYR A 191 -4.56 9.33 -8.11
C TYR A 191 -4.42 10.62 -8.94
N ASP A 192 -3.44 10.67 -9.84
CA ASP A 192 -3.29 11.77 -10.79
C ASP A 192 -4.49 11.83 -11.75
N TYR A 193 -5.24 12.93 -11.70
CA TYR A 193 -6.44 13.10 -12.51
C TYR A 193 -6.12 13.25 -14.01
N ASP A 194 -4.90 13.64 -14.37
CA ASP A 194 -4.48 13.82 -15.75
C ASP A 194 -3.69 12.66 -16.32
N ALA A 195 -3.27 11.72 -15.46
CA ALA A 195 -2.63 10.50 -15.92
C ALA A 195 -3.54 9.67 -16.87
N PRO A 196 -2.92 8.92 -17.81
CA PRO A 196 -3.60 8.02 -18.73
C PRO A 196 -4.16 6.76 -18.04
N PHE A 197 -3.99 6.66 -16.72
CA PHE A 197 -4.52 5.64 -15.83
C PHE A 197 -5.21 6.34 -14.64
N PHE A 198 -6.05 5.60 -13.90
CA PHE A 198 -6.69 6.11 -12.70
C PHE A 198 -7.11 4.97 -11.78
N ALA A 199 -7.03 5.18 -10.47
CA ALA A 199 -7.41 4.15 -9.50
C ALA A 199 -8.90 3.79 -9.58
N GLU A 200 -9.24 2.50 -9.43
CA GLU A 200 -10.62 2.00 -9.44
C GLU A 200 -11.39 2.41 -8.18
N ARG A 201 -10.66 2.65 -7.09
CA ARG A 201 -11.15 3.22 -5.84
C ARG A 201 -10.22 4.38 -5.44
N PRO A 202 -10.40 5.58 -5.99
CA PRO A 202 -9.55 6.72 -5.70
C PRO A 202 -9.87 7.27 -4.30
N ILE A 203 -9.17 6.78 -3.28
CA ILE A 203 -9.27 7.31 -1.89
C ILE A 203 -8.72 8.75 -1.82
N SER A 204 -7.81 9.10 -2.71
CA SER A 204 -7.41 10.48 -3.00
C SER A 204 -7.36 10.70 -4.50
N PHE A 205 -7.37 11.95 -4.95
CA PHE A 205 -7.08 12.35 -6.32
C PHE A 205 -6.54 13.77 -6.35
N PHE A 206 -5.71 14.07 -7.35
CA PHE A 206 -5.09 15.38 -7.44
C PHE A 206 -4.97 15.89 -8.88
N PHE A 207 -4.91 17.20 -8.99
CA PHE A 207 -4.64 17.92 -10.23
C PHE A 207 -3.30 18.61 -10.11
N ARG A 208 -2.47 18.52 -11.13
CA ARG A 208 -1.17 19.21 -11.15
C ARG A 208 -1.31 20.61 -11.72
N THR A 209 -0.47 21.51 -11.24
CA THR A 209 -0.30 22.83 -11.86
C THR A 209 0.40 22.69 -13.21
N PRO A 210 0.16 23.60 -14.18
CA PRO A 210 0.76 23.49 -15.51
C PRO A 210 2.29 23.41 -15.50
N ASP A 211 2.91 24.13 -14.57
CA ASP A 211 4.36 24.17 -14.34
C ASP A 211 4.90 23.00 -13.49
N GLN A 212 4.02 22.08 -13.06
CA GLN A 212 4.34 20.91 -12.23
C GLN A 212 4.93 21.25 -10.84
N SER A 213 4.87 22.52 -10.42
CA SER A 213 5.42 22.98 -9.13
C SER A 213 4.46 22.80 -7.95
N GLY A 214 3.21 22.39 -8.23
CA GLY A 214 2.21 22.12 -7.22
C GLY A 214 1.17 21.07 -7.64
N MET A 215 0.46 20.56 -6.65
CA MET A 215 -0.71 19.70 -6.80
C MET A 215 -1.85 20.15 -5.89
N LEU A 216 -3.06 20.15 -6.43
CA LEU A 216 -4.31 20.36 -5.68
C LEU A 216 -4.94 19.00 -5.38
N VAL A 217 -4.93 18.61 -4.11
CA VAL A 217 -5.34 17.29 -3.63
C VAL A 217 -6.75 17.33 -3.05
N HIS A 218 -7.56 16.34 -3.41
CA HIS A 218 -8.82 16.02 -2.75
C HIS A 218 -8.72 14.61 -2.15
N SER A 219 -9.24 14.41 -0.94
CA SER A 219 -9.10 13.12 -0.25
C SER A 219 -10.34 12.68 0.51
N PHE A 220 -10.49 11.36 0.62
CA PHE A 220 -11.35 10.66 1.56
C PHE A 220 -10.58 10.12 2.77
N SER A 221 -9.24 10.17 2.75
CA SER A 221 -8.38 9.76 3.85
C SER A 221 -7.76 10.99 4.52
N TRP A 222 -8.13 11.20 5.78
CA TRP A 222 -7.77 12.39 6.54
C TRP A 222 -7.07 11.96 7.82
N ALA A 223 -5.83 12.41 8.00
CA ALA A 223 -5.09 12.22 9.23
C ALA A 223 -5.64 13.18 10.30
N PRO A 224 -6.16 12.69 11.43
CA PRO A 224 -6.56 13.53 12.55
C PRO A 224 -5.34 14.00 13.34
N LEU A 225 -4.62 14.96 12.76
CA LEU A 225 -3.34 15.41 13.28
C LEU A 225 -3.46 16.05 14.67
N LEU A 226 -4.55 16.77 14.95
CA LEU A 226 -4.86 17.26 16.30
C LEU A 226 -6.31 17.00 16.66
N VAL A 227 -6.55 16.57 17.89
CA VAL A 227 -7.88 16.35 18.48
C VAL A 227 -7.91 16.88 19.90
N ASN A 228 -8.82 17.81 20.20
CA ASN A 228 -9.00 18.39 21.52
C ASN A 228 -9.95 17.52 22.35
N TYR A 229 -9.40 16.76 23.31
CA TYR A 229 -10.21 15.92 24.20
C TYR A 229 -10.79 16.70 25.39
N GLY A 230 -10.29 17.91 25.65
CA GLY A 230 -10.81 18.79 26.70
C GLY A 230 -12.28 19.15 26.48
N SER A 231 -12.71 19.27 25.22
CA SER A 231 -14.09 19.59 24.85
C SER A 231 -15.05 18.40 24.85
N LEU A 232 -14.53 17.17 24.83
CA LEU A 232 -15.37 15.97 24.79
C LEU A 232 -16.02 15.72 26.15
N VAL A 233 -17.35 15.56 26.15
CA VAL A 233 -18.08 15.07 27.33
C VAL A 233 -18.00 13.56 27.43
N ARG A 234 -18.06 12.88 26.28
CA ARG A 234 -17.92 11.43 26.14
C ARG A 234 -16.92 11.15 25.03
N HIS A 235 -16.14 10.08 25.21
CA HIS A 235 -15.17 9.60 24.26
C HIS A 235 -15.56 8.18 23.83
N SER A 236 -15.97 8.03 22.58
CA SER A 236 -16.26 6.74 21.96
C SER A 236 -14.98 6.09 21.45
N GLU A 237 -14.78 4.83 21.82
CA GLU A 237 -13.61 4.04 21.45
C GLU A 237 -13.97 2.92 20.44
N GLU A 238 -15.22 2.87 19.98
CA GLU A 238 -15.75 1.77 19.18
C GLU A 238 -14.96 1.57 17.88
N THR A 239 -14.55 2.66 17.22
CA THR A 239 -13.72 2.62 16.01
C THR A 239 -12.48 1.74 16.19
N PHE A 240 -11.80 1.82 17.34
CA PHE A 240 -10.55 1.11 17.57
C PHE A 240 -10.71 -0.42 17.74
N GLN A 241 -11.94 -0.93 17.83
CA GLN A 241 -12.20 -2.36 17.92
C GLN A 241 -12.12 -3.07 16.56
N ALA A 242 -12.44 -2.35 15.47
CA ALA A 242 -12.56 -2.94 14.14
C ALA A 242 -11.85 -2.12 13.04
N TRP A 243 -11.39 -0.90 13.34
CA TRP A 243 -10.86 0.02 12.35
C TRP A 243 -9.77 0.93 12.93
N THR A 244 -9.28 1.85 12.11
CA THR A 244 -8.19 2.79 12.39
C THR A 244 -8.74 4.19 12.68
N MET A 245 -7.91 5.05 13.27
CA MET A 245 -8.32 6.39 13.70
C MET A 245 -8.80 7.29 12.55
N ASP A 246 -8.24 7.11 11.36
CA ASP A 246 -8.64 7.78 10.12
C ASP A 246 -9.94 7.20 9.52
N GLY A 247 -10.53 6.18 10.14
CA GLY A 247 -11.85 5.62 9.84
C GLY A 247 -12.98 6.59 10.22
N ASP A 248 -13.94 6.14 11.03
CA ASP A 248 -15.10 6.95 11.45
C ASP A 248 -14.90 7.67 12.79
N TYR A 249 -13.73 7.54 13.43
CA TYR A 249 -13.47 8.00 14.80
C TYR A 249 -13.81 9.47 15.04
N ILE A 250 -13.40 10.36 14.11
CA ILE A 250 -13.68 11.79 14.22
C ILE A 250 -15.18 12.05 14.09
N TYR A 251 -15.87 11.40 13.17
CA TYR A 251 -17.31 11.56 13.01
C TYR A 251 -18.09 11.07 14.24
N GLN A 252 -17.64 9.98 14.87
CA GLN A 252 -18.25 9.43 16.08
C GLN A 252 -18.12 10.36 17.30
N ASN A 253 -17.03 11.12 17.39
CA ASN A 253 -16.73 11.97 18.56
C ASN A 253 -16.99 13.47 18.33
N PHE A 254 -16.96 13.95 17.08
CA PHE A 254 -17.08 15.36 16.72
C PHE A 254 -18.11 15.54 15.60
N GLN A 255 -19.35 15.81 16.00
CA GLN A 255 -20.48 15.96 15.07
C GLN A 255 -20.63 17.38 14.53
N ASP A 256 -20.16 18.41 15.26
CA ASP A 256 -20.24 19.80 14.81
C ASP A 256 -19.14 20.09 13.79
N PRO A 257 -19.49 20.25 12.51
CA PRO A 257 -18.48 20.40 11.48
C PRO A 257 -17.83 21.78 11.44
N GLY A 258 -18.35 22.78 12.17
CA GLY A 258 -17.74 24.11 12.30
C GLY A 258 -16.49 24.11 13.19
N GLN A 259 -16.31 23.03 13.96
CA GLN A 259 -15.20 22.84 14.90
C GLN A 259 -14.01 22.10 14.29
N ILE A 260 -14.19 21.57 13.07
CA ILE A 260 -13.20 20.78 12.34
C ILE A 260 -12.50 21.68 11.33
N TYR A 261 -11.18 21.78 11.46
CA TYR A 261 -10.31 22.53 10.56
C TYR A 261 -9.63 21.57 9.59
N VAL A 262 -9.78 21.80 8.29
CA VAL A 262 -9.06 21.06 7.25
C VAL A 262 -7.94 21.96 6.73
N VAL A 263 -6.70 21.51 6.87
CA VAL A 263 -5.54 22.23 6.32
C VAL A 263 -5.62 22.19 4.80
N GLN A 264 -5.64 23.36 4.17
CA GLN A 264 -5.80 23.52 2.71
C GLN A 264 -4.53 24.00 2.01
N ASP A 265 -3.47 24.30 2.75
CA ASP A 265 -2.22 24.79 2.18
C ASP A 265 -1.02 24.19 2.91
N SER A 266 -0.10 23.59 2.15
CA SER A 266 1.12 22.98 2.67
C SER A 266 2.03 23.96 3.40
N ASP A 267 1.95 25.26 3.10
CA ASP A 267 2.73 26.28 3.84
C ASP A 267 2.31 26.42 5.30
N GLU A 268 1.07 26.06 5.65
CA GLU A 268 0.59 26.09 7.03
C GLU A 268 1.06 24.85 7.80
N ILE A 269 0.68 23.67 7.32
CA ILE A 269 1.05 22.38 7.88
C ILE A 269 1.23 21.39 6.73
N LEU A 270 2.42 20.81 6.60
CA LEU A 270 2.65 19.66 5.76
C LEU A 270 3.13 18.47 6.60
N LEU A 271 2.46 17.33 6.40
CA LEU A 271 2.88 16.03 6.89
C LEU A 271 3.13 15.11 5.69
N VAL A 272 4.25 14.38 5.74
CA VAL A 272 4.65 13.42 4.72
C VAL A 272 4.94 12.10 5.41
N SER A 273 4.10 11.09 5.17
CA SER A 273 4.35 9.71 5.64
C SER A 273 5.08 8.95 4.54
N PHE A 274 6.24 8.41 4.91
CA PHE A 274 7.08 7.66 4.01
C PHE A 274 6.83 6.16 4.14
N THR A 275 6.56 5.52 3.01
CA THR A 275 6.32 4.09 2.92
C THR A 275 7.36 3.48 1.99
N PRO A 276 7.95 2.30 2.30
CA PRO A 276 8.79 1.60 1.34
C PRO A 276 8.07 1.39 0.01
N GLN A 277 8.76 1.60 -1.10
CA GLN A 277 8.23 1.49 -2.46
C GLN A 277 7.66 0.09 -2.75
N GLY A 278 8.15 -0.94 -2.04
CA GLY A 278 7.66 -2.32 -2.14
C GLY A 278 6.46 -2.65 -1.25
N ASP A 279 5.99 -1.74 -0.39
CA ASP A 279 4.89 -2.00 0.55
C ASP A 279 3.53 -1.68 -0.06
N PHE A 280 2.86 -2.72 -0.57
CA PHE A 280 1.56 -2.62 -1.22
C PHE A 280 0.43 -3.02 -0.30
N LEU A 281 -0.67 -2.25 -0.35
CA LEU A 281 -1.93 -2.77 0.11
C LEU A 281 -2.34 -3.90 -0.84
N GLY A 282 -2.63 -5.09 -0.29
CA GLY A 282 -2.76 -6.36 -1.03
C GLY A 282 -3.88 -6.46 -2.08
N TYR A 283 -4.52 -5.35 -2.44
CA TYR A 283 -5.62 -5.24 -3.41
C TYR A 283 -5.26 -4.44 -4.67
N LEU A 284 -4.01 -3.97 -4.83
CA LEU A 284 -3.60 -3.22 -6.01
C LEU A 284 -3.57 -4.14 -7.26
N PRO A 285 -4.38 -3.88 -8.30
CA PRO A 285 -4.47 -4.75 -9.47
C PRO A 285 -3.20 -4.69 -10.33
N HIS A 286 -2.76 -5.80 -10.93
CA HIS A 286 -1.48 -5.87 -11.67
C HIS A 286 -1.33 -4.91 -12.87
N ASN A 287 -2.39 -4.22 -13.29
CA ASN A 287 -2.43 -3.29 -14.43
C ASN A 287 -2.52 -1.82 -13.98
N LEU A 288 -1.95 -1.48 -12.82
CA LEU A 288 -2.03 -0.15 -12.18
C LEU A 288 -1.81 1.05 -13.10
N PHE A 289 -0.90 0.91 -14.06
CA PHE A 289 -0.46 1.97 -14.98
C PHE A 289 -0.84 1.73 -16.44
N VAL A 290 -1.72 0.77 -16.71
CA VAL A 290 -2.15 0.47 -18.08
C VAL A 290 -3.12 1.55 -18.54
N SER A 291 -2.77 2.21 -19.65
CA SER A 291 -3.63 3.16 -20.32
C SER A 291 -4.91 2.48 -20.82
N ARG A 292 -6.05 3.14 -20.62
CA ARG A 292 -7.36 2.64 -21.08
C ARG A 292 -7.88 3.51 -22.21
N TRP A 293 -8.46 2.90 -23.23
CA TRP A 293 -8.94 3.61 -24.43
C TRP A 293 -9.89 4.77 -24.08
N TYR A 294 -10.78 4.58 -23.11
CA TYR A 294 -11.73 5.59 -22.67
C TYR A 294 -11.09 6.75 -21.89
N LEU A 295 -9.87 6.58 -21.36
CA LEU A 295 -9.11 7.65 -20.71
C LEU A 295 -8.41 8.57 -21.74
N GLY A 296 -8.28 8.12 -22.99
CA GLY A 296 -7.80 8.95 -24.10
C GLY A 296 -8.88 9.89 -24.69
N CYS A 297 -10.16 9.65 -24.39
CA CYS A 297 -11.28 10.47 -24.87
C CYS A 297 -11.66 11.53 -23.81
N PRO A 298 -11.48 12.85 -24.05
CA PRO A 298 -11.60 13.86 -22.99
C PRO A 298 -12.93 13.85 -22.22
N LEU A 299 -14.07 13.75 -22.91
CA LEU A 299 -15.39 13.73 -22.27
C LEU A 299 -15.66 12.41 -21.53
N ILE A 300 -15.30 11.28 -22.14
CA ILE A 300 -15.54 9.95 -21.57
C ILE A 300 -14.65 9.73 -20.33
N LYS A 301 -13.39 10.20 -20.38
CA LYS A 301 -12.44 10.19 -19.26
C LYS A 301 -13.05 10.82 -18.02
N ASP A 302 -13.57 12.05 -18.15
CA ASP A 302 -14.13 12.78 -17.02
C ASP A 302 -15.37 12.10 -16.45
N TYR A 303 -16.30 11.62 -17.29
CA TYR A 303 -17.47 10.88 -16.81
C TYR A 303 -17.08 9.60 -16.06
N TRP A 304 -16.07 8.87 -16.53
CA TRP A 304 -15.60 7.67 -15.86
C TRP A 304 -14.89 7.98 -14.52
N LYS A 305 -13.97 8.95 -14.50
CA LYS A 305 -13.26 9.33 -13.26
C LYS A 305 -14.23 9.87 -12.21
N VAL A 306 -15.19 10.72 -12.62
CA VAL A 306 -16.27 11.20 -11.73
C VAL A 306 -17.11 10.03 -11.20
N HIS A 307 -17.47 9.05 -12.03
CA HIS A 307 -18.17 7.85 -11.57
C HIS A 307 -17.39 7.09 -10.49
N LEU A 308 -16.09 6.86 -10.68
CA LEU A 308 -15.24 6.16 -9.70
C LEU A 308 -15.13 6.94 -8.37
N ILE A 309 -14.99 8.26 -8.43
CA ILE A 309 -14.97 9.12 -7.24
C ILE A 309 -16.32 9.04 -6.50
N ARG A 310 -17.46 9.07 -7.23
CA ARG A 310 -18.79 8.91 -6.62
C ARG A 310 -18.97 7.54 -5.95
N LEU A 311 -18.48 6.46 -6.56
CA LEU A 311 -18.54 5.12 -5.95
C LEU A 311 -17.84 5.06 -4.60
N VAL A 312 -16.69 5.73 -4.46
CA VAL A 312 -16.00 5.84 -3.17
C VAL A 312 -16.82 6.70 -2.21
N ARG A 313 -17.23 7.90 -2.65
CA ARG A 313 -18.04 8.84 -1.84
C ARG A 313 -19.31 8.19 -1.28
N GLU A 314 -19.98 7.38 -2.07
CA GLU A 314 -21.25 6.73 -1.73
C GLU A 314 -21.06 5.38 -1.03
N SER A 315 -19.82 4.90 -0.84
CA SER A 315 -19.57 3.64 -0.15
C SER A 315 -19.96 3.70 1.32
N ALA A 316 -20.18 2.52 1.92
CA ALA A 316 -20.44 2.38 3.35
C ALA A 316 -19.25 2.81 4.21
N ASP A 317 -18.03 2.80 3.65
CA ASP A 317 -16.79 3.19 4.33
C ASP A 317 -16.65 4.71 4.51
N MET A 318 -17.49 5.51 3.84
CA MET A 318 -17.41 6.98 3.90
C MET A 318 -18.48 7.54 4.83
N ASP A 319 -18.04 8.06 5.97
CA ASP A 319 -18.93 8.77 6.89
C ASP A 319 -19.40 10.13 6.30
N PRO A 320 -20.47 10.73 6.85
CA PRO A 320 -20.98 12.02 6.38
C PRO A 320 -19.98 13.18 6.44
N LEU A 321 -19.04 13.18 7.39
CA LEU A 321 -18.01 14.21 7.48
C LEU A 321 -17.09 14.13 6.28
N LYS A 322 -16.53 12.95 5.97
CA LYS A 322 -15.65 12.71 4.81
C LYS A 322 -16.32 13.09 3.49
N ARG A 323 -17.59 12.71 3.31
CA ARG A 323 -18.39 13.08 2.13
C ARG A 323 -18.53 14.58 1.95
N ARG A 324 -18.50 15.35 3.04
CA ARG A 324 -18.55 16.81 3.02
C ARG A 324 -17.18 17.42 2.69
N ILE A 325 -16.14 17.01 3.41
CA ILE A 325 -14.82 17.64 3.35
C ILE A 325 -13.97 17.19 2.15
N VAL A 326 -14.35 16.14 1.42
CA VAL A 326 -13.66 15.79 0.16
C VAL A 326 -13.67 16.94 -0.87
N SER A 327 -14.61 17.88 -0.75
CA SER A 327 -14.66 19.07 -1.63
C SER A 327 -13.62 20.14 -1.24
N CYS A 328 -12.98 20.03 -0.09
CA CYS A 328 -11.85 20.89 0.30
C CYS A 328 -10.61 20.46 -0.49
N GLY A 329 -10.07 21.37 -1.30
CA GLY A 329 -8.81 21.16 -2.01
C GLY A 329 -7.64 21.53 -1.12
N VAL A 330 -6.58 20.72 -1.12
CA VAL A 330 -5.35 20.94 -0.38
C VAL A 330 -4.22 21.23 -1.38
N ARG A 331 -3.64 22.43 -1.30
CA ARG A 331 -2.50 22.85 -2.11
C ARG A 331 -1.22 22.28 -1.50
N ILE A 332 -0.46 21.55 -2.30
CA ILE A 332 0.91 21.11 -1.97
C ILE A 332 1.84 21.66 -3.03
N HIS A 333 2.86 22.44 -2.65
CA HIS A 333 3.72 23.11 -3.64
C HIS A 333 5.13 23.44 -3.16
N SER A 334 6.08 23.49 -4.10
CA SER A 334 7.50 23.79 -3.85
C SER A 334 7.97 25.18 -4.34
N GLN A 335 7.05 25.96 -4.93
CA GLN A 335 7.13 27.40 -5.27
C GLN A 335 7.84 28.32 -4.26
N GLU A 336 8.13 29.61 -4.50
CA GLU A 336 7.97 30.68 -3.48
C GLU A 336 7.05 31.78 -4.08
N GLY A 337 6.19 32.42 -3.27
CA GLY A 337 5.33 33.54 -3.71
C GLY A 337 4.14 33.17 -4.63
N GLU A 338 3.63 34.17 -5.38
CA GLU A 338 2.53 34.08 -6.38
C GLU A 338 2.89 33.25 -7.64
N GLY A 339 4.03 32.54 -7.66
CA GLY A 339 4.54 31.85 -8.85
C GLY A 339 3.71 30.65 -9.31
N VAL A 340 2.87 30.09 -8.45
CA VAL A 340 2.04 28.92 -8.80
C VAL A 340 0.66 29.39 -9.27
N SER A 341 0.35 29.19 -10.55
CA SER A 341 -0.96 29.52 -11.11
C SER A 341 -2.03 28.50 -10.67
N TRP A 342 -2.75 28.82 -9.59
CA TRP A 342 -3.81 27.98 -9.04
C TRP A 342 -5.16 28.14 -9.75
N ASP A 343 -5.47 29.34 -10.25
CA ASP A 343 -6.81 29.71 -10.75
C ASP A 343 -7.39 28.70 -11.75
N ALA A 344 -6.58 28.28 -12.73
CA ALA A 344 -7.00 27.34 -13.75
C ALA A 344 -7.26 25.94 -13.15
N VAL A 345 -6.39 25.49 -12.25
CA VAL A 345 -6.49 24.17 -11.59
C VAL A 345 -7.68 24.13 -10.63
N GLU A 346 -7.89 25.19 -9.86
CA GLU A 346 -9.01 25.30 -8.91
C GLU A 346 -10.34 25.44 -9.62
N THR A 347 -10.42 26.27 -10.67
CA THR A 347 -11.64 26.40 -11.48
C THR A 347 -12.03 25.04 -12.06
N ARG A 348 -11.05 24.31 -12.60
CA ARG A 348 -11.26 22.97 -13.15
C ARG A 348 -11.66 21.97 -12.07
N SER A 349 -10.93 21.92 -10.95
CA SER A 349 -11.23 21.00 -9.86
C SER A 349 -12.63 21.26 -9.29
N ASN A 350 -12.99 22.52 -9.06
CA ASN A 350 -14.31 22.93 -8.59
C ASN A 350 -15.43 22.53 -9.58
N ALA A 351 -15.16 22.55 -10.89
CA ALA A 351 -16.10 22.04 -11.88
C ALA A 351 -16.28 20.51 -11.79
N ILE A 352 -15.20 19.76 -11.57
CA ILE A 352 -15.26 18.31 -11.33
C ILE A 352 -15.98 18.00 -10.02
N MET A 353 -15.68 18.70 -8.92
CA MET A 353 -16.32 18.48 -7.63
C MET A 353 -17.81 18.81 -7.64
N ARG A 354 -18.24 19.82 -8.40
CA ARG A 354 -19.68 20.07 -8.66
C ARG A 354 -20.35 18.88 -9.34
N LYS A 355 -19.68 18.23 -10.30
CA LYS A 355 -20.19 16.99 -10.92
C LYS A 355 -20.23 15.85 -9.91
N VAL A 356 -19.16 15.62 -9.15
CA VAL A 356 -19.08 14.57 -8.12
C VAL A 356 -20.23 14.69 -7.09
N ASN A 357 -20.57 15.92 -6.68
CA ASN A 357 -21.64 16.16 -5.71
C ASN A 357 -23.05 16.17 -6.31
N ALA A 358 -23.19 16.24 -7.64
CA ALA A 358 -24.46 16.18 -8.33
C ALA A 358 -24.82 14.74 -8.74
N PRO A 359 -26.12 14.39 -8.87
CA PRO A 359 -26.53 13.11 -9.42
C PRO A 359 -26.03 12.94 -10.88
N PRO A 360 -25.73 11.71 -11.32
CA PRO A 360 -25.21 11.48 -12.66
C PRO A 360 -26.24 11.85 -13.73
N SER A 361 -25.78 12.47 -14.82
CA SER A 361 -26.64 12.77 -15.97
C SER A 361 -26.97 11.50 -16.78
N LEU A 362 -27.94 11.58 -17.70
CA LEU A 362 -28.25 10.47 -18.61
C LEU A 362 -27.05 10.11 -19.51
N LEU A 363 -26.35 11.13 -20.03
CA LEU A 363 -25.16 10.94 -20.85
C LEU A 363 -24.04 10.28 -20.05
N GLU A 364 -23.83 10.70 -18.81
CA GLU A 364 -22.85 10.09 -17.92
C GLU A 364 -23.16 8.61 -17.66
N ARG A 365 -24.41 8.29 -17.32
CA ARG A 365 -24.86 6.89 -17.15
C ARG A 365 -24.64 6.07 -18.41
N PHE A 366 -24.94 6.65 -19.58
CA PHE A 366 -24.70 5.99 -20.86
C PHE A 366 -23.21 5.72 -21.09
N CYS A 367 -22.34 6.71 -20.90
CA CYS A 367 -20.88 6.54 -21.04
C CYS A 367 -20.33 5.47 -20.09
N VAL A 368 -20.74 5.48 -18.82
CA VAL A 368 -20.32 4.48 -17.82
C VAL A 368 -20.79 3.08 -18.23
N SER A 369 -22.04 2.94 -18.67
CA SER A 369 -22.57 1.66 -19.16
C SER A 369 -21.86 1.20 -20.42
N LEU A 370 -21.58 2.10 -21.37
CA LEU A 370 -20.81 1.80 -22.57
C LEU A 370 -19.41 1.29 -22.22
N ILE A 371 -18.70 1.93 -21.28
CA ILE A 371 -17.38 1.46 -20.83
C ILE A 371 -17.50 0.08 -20.20
N LYS A 372 -18.47 -0.15 -19.31
CA LYS A 372 -18.67 -1.47 -18.67
C LYS A 372 -18.97 -2.56 -19.69
N VAL A 373 -19.83 -2.25 -20.67
CA VAL A 373 -20.18 -3.17 -21.76
C VAL A 373 -18.98 -3.39 -22.67
N VAL A 374 -18.29 -2.34 -23.14
CA VAL A 374 -17.12 -2.46 -24.01
C VAL A 374 -15.99 -3.17 -23.30
N GLU A 375 -15.69 -2.90 -22.03
CA GLU A 375 -14.70 -3.69 -21.28
C GLU A 375 -15.15 -5.15 -21.20
N ALA A 376 -16.41 -5.43 -20.81
CA ALA A 376 -16.95 -6.80 -20.80
C ALA A 376 -16.96 -7.49 -22.19
N LEU A 377 -17.10 -6.73 -23.29
CA LEU A 377 -17.08 -7.20 -24.67
C LEU A 377 -15.67 -7.27 -25.27
N LEU A 378 -14.72 -6.46 -24.82
CA LEU A 378 -13.28 -6.59 -25.12
C LEU A 378 -12.72 -7.83 -24.41
N PHE A 379 -13.41 -8.31 -23.37
CA PHE A 379 -13.25 -9.65 -22.77
C PHE A 379 -13.99 -10.77 -23.56
N LEU A 380 -14.62 -10.47 -24.71
CA LEU A 380 -15.11 -11.45 -25.70
C LEU A 380 -14.13 -11.54 -26.90
N PRO A 381 -14.01 -12.72 -27.56
CA PRO A 381 -12.80 -13.14 -28.30
C PRO A 381 -12.57 -12.47 -29.67
N LEU A 382 -13.14 -11.29 -29.97
CA LEU A 382 -13.12 -10.70 -31.32
C LEU A 382 -12.35 -9.37 -31.48
N SER A 383 -11.75 -8.77 -30.45
CA SER A 383 -10.96 -7.52 -30.61
C SER A 383 -9.46 -7.70 -30.36
N LYS A 384 -8.82 -8.57 -31.16
CA LYS A 384 -7.37 -8.88 -31.15
C LYS A 384 -6.42 -7.75 -31.60
N ARG A 385 -6.83 -6.47 -31.62
CA ARG A 385 -6.00 -5.38 -32.19
C ARG A 385 -5.67 -4.20 -31.29
N HIS A 386 -6.19 -4.10 -30.07
CA HIS A 386 -5.79 -3.03 -29.12
C HIS A 386 -4.95 -3.50 -27.93
N MET A 387 -4.76 -4.81 -27.72
CA MET A 387 -3.94 -5.34 -26.62
C MET A 387 -2.46 -5.54 -26.97
N ALA A 388 -2.04 -5.26 -28.21
CA ALA A 388 -0.69 -5.51 -28.68
C ALA A 388 0.36 -4.47 -28.18
N MET A 389 -0.05 -3.44 -27.44
CA MET A 389 0.87 -2.44 -26.87
C MET A 389 0.87 -2.38 -25.32
N ALA A 390 -0.06 -3.06 -24.64
CA ALA A 390 -0.15 -3.04 -23.17
C ALA A 390 0.47 -4.27 -22.50
N ALA A 391 0.86 -5.29 -23.27
CA ALA A 391 1.40 -6.55 -22.74
C ALA A 391 2.92 -6.51 -22.47
N GLU A 392 3.61 -5.43 -22.79
CA GLU A 392 5.05 -5.27 -22.51
C GLU A 392 5.37 -4.45 -21.25
N ALA A 393 4.36 -4.00 -20.49
CA ALA A 393 4.58 -3.24 -19.26
C ALA A 393 4.30 -4.05 -17.98
N LEU A 394 5.29 -4.86 -17.60
CA LEU A 394 5.79 -5.04 -16.22
C LEU A 394 4.81 -5.55 -15.14
N ALA A 395 4.56 -6.87 -15.09
CA ALA A 395 4.80 -7.58 -13.84
C ALA A 395 6.32 -7.53 -13.62
N THR A 396 6.86 -7.28 -12.42
CA THR A 396 8.27 -7.61 -12.17
C THR A 396 8.31 -9.11 -11.98
N PRO A 397 8.62 -9.89 -13.03
CA PRO A 397 8.52 -11.32 -12.93
C PRO A 397 9.76 -11.73 -12.11
N GLY A 398 9.60 -12.52 -11.06
CA GLY A 398 10.70 -12.79 -10.14
C GLY A 398 10.31 -13.69 -8.98
N ASN A 399 11.31 -14.17 -8.24
CA ASN A 399 11.10 -15.08 -7.13
C ASN A 399 10.47 -14.35 -5.96
N GLN A 400 9.35 -14.88 -5.45
CA GLN A 400 8.48 -14.14 -4.54
C GLN A 400 7.83 -15.09 -3.53
N GLU A 401 7.60 -14.56 -2.32
CA GLU A 401 6.80 -15.22 -1.30
C GLU A 401 5.32 -14.79 -1.45
N PHE A 402 4.41 -15.72 -1.22
CA PHE A 402 2.96 -15.53 -1.25
C PHE A 402 2.33 -16.18 -0.02
N THR A 403 1.57 -15.39 0.74
CA THR A 403 0.72 -15.88 1.83
C THR A 403 -0.67 -15.26 1.66
N ASN A 404 -1.71 -16.08 1.61
CA ASN A 404 -3.09 -15.58 1.57
C ASN A 404 -3.53 -15.07 2.95
N GLN A 405 -3.68 -13.75 3.05
CA GLN A 405 -4.14 -13.02 4.24
C GLN A 405 -5.64 -12.68 4.22
N ALA A 406 -6.41 -13.24 3.29
CA ALA A 406 -7.86 -13.10 3.28
C ALA A 406 -8.51 -13.90 4.42
N GLY A 407 -9.76 -13.58 4.76
CA GLY A 407 -10.51 -14.27 5.83
C GLY A 407 -10.68 -15.77 5.57
N ALA A 408 -10.92 -16.52 6.65
CA ALA A 408 -11.10 -17.97 6.62
C ALA A 408 -12.11 -18.43 5.56
N GLY A 409 -11.76 -19.49 4.83
CA GLY A 409 -12.55 -20.04 3.71
C GLY A 409 -12.31 -19.34 2.37
N THR A 410 -11.56 -18.24 2.33
CA THR A 410 -11.35 -17.46 1.10
C THR A 410 -10.15 -17.97 0.30
N TYR A 411 -10.33 -18.15 -1.01
CA TYR A 411 -9.24 -18.44 -1.95
C TYR A 411 -8.67 -17.15 -2.57
N ARG A 412 -7.36 -17.16 -2.79
CA ARG A 412 -6.64 -16.17 -3.58
C ARG A 412 -5.67 -16.87 -4.53
N MET A 413 -5.66 -16.44 -5.78
CA MET A 413 -4.75 -16.91 -6.80
C MET A 413 -3.74 -15.82 -7.16
N ARG A 414 -2.53 -16.25 -7.51
CA ARG A 414 -1.47 -15.39 -8.03
C ARG A 414 -0.94 -15.98 -9.32
N LEU A 415 -0.75 -15.14 -10.33
CA LEU A 415 -0.03 -15.52 -11.55
C LEU A 415 1.48 -15.43 -11.30
N LEU A 416 2.23 -16.40 -11.79
CA LEU A 416 3.66 -16.58 -11.53
C LEU A 416 4.54 -16.12 -12.69
N GLY A 417 3.97 -15.92 -13.87
CA GLY A 417 4.71 -15.58 -15.07
C GLY A 417 3.81 -15.06 -16.19
N PRO A 418 4.39 -14.78 -17.36
CA PRO A 418 3.66 -14.29 -18.51
C PRO A 418 2.70 -15.35 -19.06
N LYS A 419 1.83 -14.91 -19.97
CA LYS A 419 0.97 -15.80 -20.75
C LYS A 419 1.81 -16.68 -21.68
N LEU A 420 1.66 -18.00 -21.57
CA LEU A 420 2.44 -18.98 -22.33
C LEU A 420 1.61 -19.56 -23.47
N SER A 421 2.03 -19.30 -24.70
CA SER A 421 1.33 -19.76 -25.92
C SER A 421 2.03 -20.93 -26.63
N GLY A 422 3.25 -21.30 -26.21
CA GLY A 422 4.10 -22.30 -26.84
C GLY A 422 5.42 -22.45 -26.08
N GLY A 423 6.24 -23.44 -26.44
CA GLY A 423 7.53 -23.70 -25.78
C GLY A 423 7.43 -24.59 -24.53
N LYS A 424 8.59 -24.83 -23.91
CA LYS A 424 8.76 -25.71 -22.74
C LYS A 424 9.23 -24.89 -21.55
N TRP A 425 8.55 -24.98 -20.43
CA TRP A 425 8.68 -24.06 -19.31
C TRP A 425 8.81 -24.79 -17.98
N TYR A 426 9.70 -24.30 -17.12
CA TYR A 426 9.97 -24.88 -15.80
C TYR A 426 9.91 -23.81 -14.71
N TRP A 427 9.38 -24.18 -13.55
CA TRP A 427 9.46 -23.38 -12.32
C TRP A 427 9.30 -24.29 -11.10
N GLU A 428 9.70 -23.76 -9.95
CA GLU A 428 9.63 -24.47 -8.68
C GLU A 428 8.86 -23.69 -7.63
N LEU A 429 8.35 -24.40 -6.62
CA LEU A 429 7.74 -23.82 -5.45
C LEU A 429 8.21 -24.55 -4.19
N SER A 430 8.41 -23.84 -3.09
CA SER A 430 8.56 -24.45 -1.76
C SER A 430 7.64 -23.78 -0.76
N SER A 431 7.44 -24.39 0.40
CA SER A 431 6.67 -23.80 1.47
C SER A 431 7.31 -24.05 2.82
N LYS A 432 7.38 -23.01 3.66
CA LYS A 432 8.00 -23.09 4.99
C LYS A 432 7.09 -23.71 6.06
N ASN A 433 5.82 -23.95 5.75
CA ASN A 433 4.84 -24.36 6.75
C ASN A 433 3.73 -25.27 6.20
N LEU A 434 3.86 -25.80 4.98
CA LEU A 434 2.82 -26.67 4.42
C LEU A 434 2.63 -27.96 5.25
N THR A 435 3.66 -28.37 5.99
CA THR A 435 3.64 -29.56 6.87
C THR A 435 3.27 -29.22 8.32
N ALA A 436 3.11 -27.94 8.65
CA ALA A 436 2.74 -27.49 9.99
C ALA A 436 1.41 -28.11 10.46
N GLN A 437 1.26 -28.25 11.78
CA GLN A 437 0.07 -28.81 12.42
C GLN A 437 -0.33 -30.19 11.84
N GLY A 438 0.65 -31.06 11.59
CA GLY A 438 0.41 -32.39 11.02
C GLY A 438 -0.04 -32.37 9.55
N GLY A 439 0.22 -31.29 8.81
CA GLY A 439 -0.15 -31.14 7.41
C GLY A 439 -1.55 -30.56 7.17
N ALA A 440 -2.15 -29.90 8.17
CA ALA A 440 -3.46 -29.25 8.05
C ALA A 440 -3.51 -28.19 6.91
N LEU A 441 -2.38 -27.63 6.52
CA LEU A 441 -2.29 -26.64 5.46
C LEU A 441 -2.10 -27.23 4.05
N ARG A 442 -1.91 -28.55 3.92
CA ARG A 442 -1.65 -29.22 2.62
C ARG A 442 -2.76 -28.99 1.59
N GLU A 443 -4.02 -29.04 2.02
CA GLU A 443 -5.16 -28.80 1.14
C GLU A 443 -5.37 -27.32 0.78
N THR A 444 -4.61 -26.41 1.41
CA THR A 444 -4.80 -24.98 1.18
C THR A 444 -4.07 -24.47 -0.04
N ALA A 445 -3.03 -25.15 -0.52
CA ALA A 445 -2.15 -24.67 -1.57
C ALA A 445 -2.20 -25.55 -2.82
N CYS A 446 -2.50 -24.96 -3.98
CA CYS A 446 -2.50 -25.64 -5.27
C CYS A 446 -1.67 -24.86 -6.29
N ILE A 447 -0.85 -25.55 -7.07
CA ILE A 447 0.08 -25.01 -8.06
C ILE A 447 -0.19 -25.61 -9.43
N GLY A 448 -0.07 -24.81 -10.50
CA GLY A 448 -0.15 -25.32 -11.86
C GLY A 448 -0.38 -24.20 -12.86
N VAL A 449 -1.34 -24.39 -13.76
CA VAL A 449 -1.66 -23.41 -14.81
C VAL A 449 -3.15 -23.16 -14.91
N VAL A 450 -3.51 -21.97 -15.40
CA VAL A 450 -4.89 -21.56 -15.65
C VAL A 450 -5.04 -20.88 -17.00
N GLU A 451 -6.22 -21.01 -17.62
CA GLU A 451 -6.64 -20.16 -18.74
C GLU A 451 -7.11 -18.78 -18.22
N ASP A 452 -7.23 -17.82 -19.13
CA ASP A 452 -7.68 -16.45 -18.85
C ASP A 452 -9.04 -16.34 -18.14
N ARG A 453 -9.94 -17.28 -18.43
CA ARG A 453 -11.30 -17.36 -17.86
C ARG A 453 -11.36 -18.00 -16.47
N HIS A 454 -10.25 -18.47 -15.91
CA HIS A 454 -10.25 -19.02 -14.56
C HIS A 454 -10.42 -17.91 -13.51
N SER A 455 -11.30 -18.11 -12.54
CA SER A 455 -11.51 -17.16 -11.45
C SER A 455 -10.29 -17.10 -10.52
N LEU A 456 -9.81 -15.89 -10.23
CA LEU A 456 -8.69 -15.67 -9.30
C LEU A 456 -9.09 -15.77 -7.82
N VAL A 457 -10.37 -15.98 -7.53
CA VAL A 457 -10.90 -16.15 -6.15
C VAL A 457 -11.40 -17.57 -5.89
N ARG A 458 -10.91 -18.54 -6.67
CA ARG A 458 -11.17 -19.97 -6.50
C ARG A 458 -9.85 -20.75 -6.47
N GLU A 459 -9.92 -21.98 -5.99
CA GLU A 459 -8.80 -22.92 -6.06
C GLU A 459 -8.35 -23.14 -7.51
N LEU A 460 -7.04 -23.22 -7.72
CA LEU A 460 -6.44 -23.60 -8.99
C LEU A 460 -6.90 -25.02 -9.35
N GLY A 461 -7.69 -25.13 -10.42
CA GLY A 461 -8.30 -26.39 -10.87
C GLY A 461 -9.75 -26.63 -10.41
N ALA A 462 -10.37 -25.68 -9.68
CA ALA A 462 -11.80 -25.77 -9.35
C ALA A 462 -12.73 -25.63 -10.56
N GLN A 463 -12.22 -25.12 -11.69
CA GLN A 463 -12.94 -24.98 -12.95
C GLN A 463 -12.25 -25.82 -14.03
N THR A 464 -12.95 -26.04 -15.15
CA THR A 464 -12.39 -26.73 -16.34
C THR A 464 -11.22 -25.98 -16.99
N THR A 465 -10.91 -24.80 -16.49
CA THR A 465 -9.99 -23.82 -17.06
C THR A 465 -8.70 -23.74 -16.25
N GLY A 466 -8.43 -24.74 -15.41
CA GLY A 466 -7.26 -24.81 -14.53
C GLY A 466 -6.82 -26.24 -14.28
N TRP A 467 -5.52 -26.44 -14.16
CA TRP A 467 -4.89 -27.74 -13.96
C TRP A 467 -3.81 -27.60 -12.92
N GLY A 468 -3.97 -28.28 -11.79
CA GLY A 468 -3.13 -28.10 -10.63
C GLY A 468 -2.73 -29.37 -9.92
N TRP A 469 -1.71 -29.24 -9.10
CA TRP A 469 -1.36 -30.19 -8.05
C TRP A 469 -1.46 -29.49 -6.71
N ARG A 470 -2.12 -30.14 -5.75
CA ARG A 470 -2.39 -29.61 -4.43
C ARG A 470 -1.51 -30.30 -3.40
N GLY A 471 -1.14 -29.56 -2.36
CA GLY A 471 -0.22 -30.01 -1.32
C GLY A 471 -0.63 -31.29 -0.57
N ASP A 472 -1.88 -31.77 -0.71
CA ASP A 472 -2.35 -33.06 -0.21
C ASP A 472 -2.00 -34.25 -1.12
N GLY A 473 -1.21 -34.03 -2.18
CA GLY A 473 -0.80 -35.10 -3.11
C GLY A 473 -1.85 -35.43 -4.17
N LYS A 474 -2.71 -34.47 -4.51
CA LYS A 474 -3.77 -34.66 -5.50
C LYS A 474 -3.60 -33.75 -6.69
N LYS A 475 -3.89 -34.27 -7.88
CA LYS A 475 -4.13 -33.44 -9.06
C LYS A 475 -5.57 -32.94 -9.06
N VAL A 476 -5.75 -31.67 -9.39
CA VAL A 476 -7.02 -30.94 -9.32
C VAL A 476 -7.35 -30.36 -10.70
N HIS A 477 -8.53 -30.70 -11.23
CA HIS A 477 -9.05 -30.17 -12.49
C HIS A 477 -10.58 -30.29 -12.54
N ALA A 478 -11.27 -29.26 -13.03
CA ALA A 478 -12.73 -29.23 -13.12
C ALA A 478 -13.44 -29.57 -11.78
N GLY A 479 -12.82 -29.18 -10.65
CA GLY A 479 -13.32 -29.49 -9.30
C GLY A 479 -13.09 -30.96 -8.86
N THR A 480 -12.54 -31.80 -9.72
CA THR A 480 -12.20 -33.19 -9.40
C THR A 480 -10.80 -33.26 -8.79
N CYS A 481 -10.66 -33.99 -7.68
CA CYS A 481 -9.38 -34.22 -7.00
C CYS A 481 -9.03 -35.71 -7.04
N LEU A 482 -7.92 -36.08 -7.68
CA LEU A 482 -7.45 -37.47 -7.78
C LEU A 482 -6.05 -37.59 -7.20
N SER A 483 -5.75 -38.68 -6.49
CA SER A 483 -4.39 -38.94 -6.00
C SER A 483 -3.39 -38.95 -7.16
N PHE A 484 -2.27 -38.24 -6.97
CA PHE A 484 -1.19 -38.13 -7.94
C PHE A 484 0.08 -37.66 -7.24
N GLY A 485 1.04 -38.57 -7.05
CA GLY A 485 2.24 -38.29 -6.24
C GLY A 485 1.97 -38.31 -4.74
N THR A 486 2.87 -37.67 -3.97
CA THR A 486 2.87 -37.72 -2.50
C THR A 486 2.95 -36.33 -1.88
N PRO A 487 2.28 -36.09 -0.72
CA PRO A 487 2.32 -34.79 -0.06
C PRO A 487 3.69 -34.51 0.58
N PRO A 488 4.07 -33.23 0.77
CA PRO A 488 5.35 -32.90 1.40
C PRO A 488 5.44 -33.36 2.84
N THR A 489 6.60 -33.89 3.24
CA THR A 489 6.82 -34.48 4.57
C THR A 489 7.62 -33.60 5.51
N GLN A 490 8.36 -32.65 4.95
CA GLN A 490 9.17 -31.66 5.66
C GLN A 490 8.92 -30.26 5.08
N ASP A 491 9.26 -29.24 5.86
CA ASP A 491 9.23 -27.86 5.39
C ASP A 491 10.32 -27.61 4.34
N PHE A 492 10.05 -26.66 3.45
CA PHE A 492 10.89 -26.27 2.32
C PHE A 492 11.15 -27.33 1.25
N GLU A 493 10.49 -28.48 1.28
CA GLU A 493 10.49 -29.40 0.13
C GLU A 493 10.00 -28.67 -1.13
N VAL A 494 10.65 -28.98 -2.25
CA VAL A 494 10.47 -28.27 -3.52
C VAL A 494 9.57 -29.06 -4.43
N ILE A 495 8.47 -28.44 -4.84
CA ILE A 495 7.59 -28.91 -5.90
C ILE A 495 8.10 -28.36 -7.22
N MET A 496 8.34 -29.27 -8.17
CA MET A 496 8.82 -28.97 -9.52
C MET A 496 7.64 -28.99 -10.48
N VAL A 497 7.61 -28.06 -11.44
CA VAL A 497 6.59 -28.00 -12.48
C VAL A 497 7.23 -27.88 -13.84
N ALA A 498 6.84 -28.76 -14.77
CA ALA A 498 7.27 -28.71 -16.16
C ALA A 498 6.04 -28.64 -17.07
N LEU A 499 6.01 -27.68 -17.98
CA LEU A 499 4.94 -27.45 -18.94
C LEU A 499 5.50 -27.47 -20.36
N ASP A 500 5.02 -28.40 -21.19
CA ASP A 500 5.30 -28.41 -22.63
C ASP A 500 4.03 -27.95 -23.37
N MET A 501 4.00 -26.66 -23.75
CA MET A 501 2.86 -26.11 -24.48
C MET A 501 2.81 -26.53 -25.95
N THR A 502 3.89 -27.09 -26.49
CA THR A 502 3.89 -27.69 -27.83
C THR A 502 3.12 -29.01 -27.82
N ARG A 503 3.21 -29.76 -26.71
CA ARG A 503 2.47 -31.02 -26.50
C ARG A 503 1.14 -30.85 -25.76
N GLY A 504 0.93 -29.71 -25.11
CA GLY A 504 -0.21 -29.47 -24.22
C GLY A 504 -0.15 -30.38 -22.99
N ALA A 505 1.03 -30.56 -22.39
CA ALA A 505 1.27 -31.51 -21.31
C ALA A 505 1.94 -30.85 -20.09
N LEU A 506 1.53 -31.26 -18.90
CA LEU A 506 1.96 -30.72 -17.61
C LEU A 506 2.41 -31.84 -16.67
N TRP A 507 3.57 -31.66 -16.04
CA TRP A 507 4.16 -32.57 -15.08
C TRP A 507 4.42 -31.88 -13.75
N PHE A 508 4.34 -32.67 -12.67
CA PHE A 508 4.70 -32.26 -11.33
C PHE A 508 5.68 -33.25 -10.73
N GLY A 509 6.60 -32.75 -9.91
CA GLY A 509 7.57 -33.56 -9.18
C GLY A 509 7.87 -32.95 -7.82
N ARG A 510 8.66 -33.67 -7.02
CA ARG A 510 9.11 -33.22 -5.71
C ARG A 510 10.55 -33.63 -5.50
N ASN A 511 11.36 -32.70 -5.01
CA ASN A 511 12.75 -32.93 -4.63
C ASN A 511 13.60 -33.70 -5.67
N GLY A 512 13.51 -33.31 -6.95
CA GLY A 512 14.29 -33.93 -8.03
C GLY A 512 13.65 -35.16 -8.67
N GLU A 513 12.56 -35.69 -8.10
CA GLU A 513 11.83 -36.83 -8.67
C GLU A 513 10.49 -36.42 -9.27
N TRP A 514 10.18 -36.87 -10.49
CA TRP A 514 8.89 -36.65 -11.13
C TRP A 514 7.86 -37.69 -10.65
N PHE A 515 6.63 -37.26 -10.36
CA PHE A 515 5.58 -38.17 -9.88
C PHE A 515 5.16 -39.18 -10.96
N GLU A 516 4.71 -40.36 -10.52
CA GLU A 516 4.17 -41.44 -11.38
C GLU A 516 5.11 -41.84 -12.54
N SER A 517 6.43 -41.85 -12.29
CA SER A 517 7.46 -42.10 -13.31
C SER A 517 7.35 -41.11 -14.49
N GLY A 518 7.02 -39.86 -14.18
CA GLY A 518 6.98 -38.74 -15.12
C GLY A 518 8.32 -38.49 -15.79
N ASP A 519 8.28 -38.17 -17.09
CA ASP A 519 9.47 -37.81 -17.85
C ASP A 519 9.12 -36.67 -18.80
N PRO A 520 9.31 -35.40 -18.38
CA PRO A 520 8.99 -34.24 -19.21
C PRO A 520 9.92 -34.08 -20.42
N GLU A 521 11.13 -34.62 -20.37
CA GLU A 521 12.10 -34.54 -21.47
C GLU A 521 11.66 -35.42 -22.64
N GLY A 522 11.37 -36.69 -22.34
CA GLY A 522 10.83 -37.67 -23.28
C GLY A 522 9.32 -37.52 -23.55
N GLY A 523 8.60 -36.74 -22.73
CA GLY A 523 7.17 -36.50 -22.85
C GLY A 523 6.28 -37.65 -22.37
N ARG A 524 6.74 -38.47 -21.41
CA ARG A 524 6.00 -39.63 -20.89
C ARG A 524 5.33 -39.33 -19.54
N ASN A 525 4.20 -39.98 -19.29
CA ASN A 525 3.44 -39.94 -18.02
C ASN A 525 3.15 -38.52 -17.46
N PRO A 526 2.60 -37.59 -18.25
CA PRO A 526 2.16 -36.29 -17.72
C PRO A 526 0.99 -36.40 -16.74
N ALA A 527 0.92 -35.46 -15.80
CA ALA A 527 -0.20 -35.32 -14.88
C ALA A 527 -1.50 -34.96 -15.63
N PHE A 528 -1.36 -34.11 -16.65
CA PHE A 528 -2.41 -33.65 -17.54
C PHE A 528 -1.94 -33.56 -19.00
N THR A 529 -2.84 -33.86 -19.93
CA THR A 529 -2.64 -33.74 -21.38
C THR A 529 -3.78 -32.94 -22.03
N GLY A 530 -3.59 -32.52 -23.27
CA GLY A 530 -4.61 -31.81 -24.04
C GLY A 530 -4.83 -30.36 -23.60
N LEU A 531 -3.88 -29.76 -22.88
CA LEU A 531 -3.94 -28.35 -22.51
C LEU A 531 -3.88 -27.50 -23.79
N GLN A 532 -4.80 -26.53 -23.90
CA GLN A 532 -4.84 -25.61 -25.03
C GLN A 532 -4.12 -24.31 -24.68
N ALA A 533 -3.31 -23.81 -25.62
CA ALA A 533 -2.69 -22.50 -25.48
C ALA A 533 -3.74 -21.39 -25.66
N PRO A 534 -3.60 -20.25 -24.96
CA PRO A 534 -2.56 -19.96 -23.97
C PRO A 534 -2.97 -20.28 -22.53
N VAL A 535 -1.97 -20.54 -21.67
CA VAL A 535 -2.15 -20.69 -20.22
C VAL A 535 -1.24 -19.75 -19.43
N PHE A 536 -1.59 -19.48 -18.18
CA PHE A 536 -0.79 -18.73 -17.22
C PHE A 536 -0.30 -19.66 -16.11
N PRO A 537 1.01 -19.68 -15.80
CA PRO A 537 1.53 -20.28 -14.58
C PRO A 537 0.91 -19.59 -13.37
N ALA A 538 0.42 -20.36 -12.41
CA ALA A 538 -0.28 -19.82 -11.26
C ALA A 538 -0.11 -20.70 -10.01
N LEU A 539 -0.41 -20.09 -8.88
CA LEU A 539 -0.67 -20.77 -7.61
C LEU A 539 -1.95 -20.22 -7.00
N SER A 540 -2.60 -21.01 -6.16
CA SER A 540 -3.70 -20.56 -5.32
C SER A 540 -3.47 -20.99 -3.88
N SER A 541 -3.97 -20.19 -2.95
CA SER A 541 -3.98 -20.51 -1.53
C SER A 541 -5.34 -20.21 -0.91
N LYS A 542 -5.79 -21.05 0.02
CA LYS A 542 -6.97 -20.88 0.86
C LYS A 542 -6.56 -20.53 2.29
N HIS A 543 -7.31 -19.65 2.97
CA HIS A 543 -7.18 -19.55 4.41
C HIS A 543 -7.97 -20.70 5.08
N GLY A 544 -7.29 -21.74 5.55
CA GLY A 544 -7.87 -23.02 6.01
C GLY A 544 -8.53 -23.00 7.40
N GLY A 545 -8.88 -21.82 7.92
CA GLY A 545 -9.39 -21.63 9.29
C GLY A 545 -8.34 -21.79 10.39
N GLN A 546 -7.36 -22.67 10.21
CA GLN A 546 -6.21 -22.90 11.09
C GLN A 546 -4.93 -22.16 10.65
N GLY A 547 -5.04 -21.34 9.60
CA GLY A 547 -3.94 -20.59 9.00
C GLY A 547 -3.86 -20.78 7.49
N THR A 548 -2.73 -20.38 6.91
CA THR A 548 -2.48 -20.39 5.47
C THR A 548 -1.06 -20.84 5.18
N ALA A 549 -0.87 -21.64 4.12
CA ALA A 549 0.46 -21.97 3.62
C ALA A 549 1.18 -20.73 3.03
N THR A 550 2.43 -20.54 3.39
CA THR A 550 3.33 -19.57 2.78
C THR A 550 4.13 -20.23 1.67
N LEU A 551 3.96 -19.74 0.44
CA LEU A 551 4.49 -20.33 -0.79
C LEU A 551 5.60 -19.45 -1.37
N GLN A 552 6.76 -20.01 -1.67
CA GLN A 552 7.89 -19.35 -2.29
C GLN A 552 8.03 -19.85 -3.72
N SER A 553 7.77 -18.98 -4.70
CA SER A 553 7.89 -19.32 -6.13
C SER A 553 9.28 -19.00 -6.66
N ARG A 554 9.89 -19.94 -7.37
CA ARG A 554 11.16 -19.80 -8.07
C ARG A 554 10.91 -19.89 -9.58
N VAL A 555 10.80 -18.74 -10.22
CA VAL A 555 10.36 -18.59 -11.62
C VAL A 555 11.50 -18.17 -12.56
N THR A 556 12.65 -17.80 -11.99
CA THR A 556 13.91 -17.54 -12.70
C THR A 556 14.91 -18.66 -12.44
N SER A 557 15.82 -18.89 -13.38
CA SER A 557 16.76 -20.02 -13.34
C SER A 557 17.89 -19.90 -12.31
N ASP A 558 18.14 -18.70 -11.78
CA ASP A 558 19.21 -18.43 -10.81
C ASP A 558 18.89 -18.90 -9.38
N GLN A 559 17.63 -19.25 -9.09
CA GLN A 559 17.23 -19.74 -7.77
C GLN A 559 16.65 -21.15 -7.77
N TRP A 560 16.63 -21.84 -8.91
CA TRP A 560 16.20 -23.24 -8.95
C TRP A 560 17.12 -24.13 -8.14
N VAL A 561 16.51 -25.05 -7.40
CA VAL A 561 17.22 -26.05 -6.60
C VAL A 561 17.53 -27.28 -7.47
N TYR A 562 16.61 -27.63 -8.38
CA TYR A 562 16.75 -28.80 -9.24
C TYR A 562 16.99 -28.41 -10.69
N VAL A 563 17.76 -29.25 -11.38
CA VAL A 563 18.06 -29.06 -12.80
C VAL A 563 16.77 -29.28 -13.60
N PRO A 564 16.36 -28.33 -14.46
CA PRO A 564 15.18 -28.49 -15.30
C PRO A 564 15.40 -29.60 -16.36
N PRO A 565 14.33 -30.23 -16.88
CA PRO A 565 14.44 -31.15 -18.00
C PRO A 565 15.02 -30.47 -19.25
N MET A 566 15.69 -31.23 -20.12
CA MET A 566 16.38 -30.64 -21.27
C MET A 566 15.42 -29.86 -22.18
N GLY A 567 15.83 -28.63 -22.51
CA GLY A 567 15.08 -27.72 -23.37
C GLY A 567 13.92 -26.98 -22.71
N PHE A 568 13.73 -27.11 -21.39
CA PHE A 568 12.79 -26.30 -20.62
C PHE A 568 13.47 -25.01 -20.14
N GLN A 569 12.77 -23.89 -20.26
CA GLN A 569 13.29 -22.56 -19.90
C GLN A 569 12.52 -21.94 -18.74
N SER A 570 13.07 -20.90 -18.15
CA SER A 570 12.43 -20.20 -17.03
C SER A 570 11.23 -19.39 -17.49
N LEU A 571 10.26 -19.19 -16.59
CA LEU A 571 9.13 -18.30 -16.85
C LEU A 571 9.56 -16.84 -17.05
N VAL A 572 10.74 -16.52 -16.50
CA VAL A 572 11.30 -15.18 -16.43
C VAL A 572 12.82 -15.24 -16.63
N CYS A 573 13.37 -14.33 -17.41
CA CYS A 573 14.83 -14.16 -17.50
C CYS A 573 15.39 -13.53 -16.21
N ALA A 574 16.40 -14.15 -15.60
CA ALA A 574 17.14 -13.53 -14.50
C ALA A 574 17.79 -12.22 -14.99
N ALA A 575 17.63 -11.13 -14.24
CA ALA A 575 18.30 -9.87 -14.55
C ALA A 575 19.81 -10.09 -14.47
N ARG A 576 20.53 -9.99 -15.61
CA ARG A 576 21.99 -10.01 -15.60
C ARG A 576 22.47 -8.73 -14.93
N PHE A 577 22.99 -8.83 -13.71
CA PHE A 577 23.87 -7.79 -13.19
C PHE A 577 25.13 -7.77 -14.06
N SER A 578 25.19 -6.87 -15.04
CA SER A 578 26.47 -6.49 -15.63
C SER A 578 27.21 -5.65 -14.61
N SER A 579 28.17 -6.25 -13.93
CA SER A 579 29.24 -5.51 -13.27
C SER A 579 29.88 -4.59 -14.30
N SER A 580 29.70 -3.28 -14.17
CA SER A 580 30.43 -2.28 -14.95
C SER A 580 31.91 -2.32 -14.52
N SER A 581 32.67 -3.23 -15.12
CA SER A 581 34.12 -3.12 -15.15
C SER A 581 34.49 -1.81 -15.83
N HIS A 582 35.24 -0.98 -15.11
CA HIS A 582 35.94 0.17 -15.67
C HIS A 582 36.69 -0.23 -16.93
N SER A 583 36.30 0.34 -18.07
CA SER A 583 37.15 0.43 -19.25
C SER A 583 37.17 1.87 -19.72
N SER A 584 38.20 2.56 -19.27
CA SER A 584 38.72 3.82 -19.80
C SER A 584 38.75 3.81 -21.32
N PHE A 585 37.98 4.72 -21.94
CA PHE A 585 38.16 5.08 -23.34
C PHE A 585 38.93 6.40 -23.41
N SER A 586 40.19 6.29 -23.82
CA SER A 586 41.04 7.41 -24.22
C SER A 586 40.55 8.00 -25.54
N LEU A 587 40.36 9.31 -25.55
CA LEU A 587 40.32 10.14 -26.75
C LEU A 587 41.65 10.03 -27.51
N VAL A 588 41.62 9.54 -28.76
CA VAL A 588 42.62 9.89 -29.77
C VAL A 588 41.93 10.13 -31.11
N SER A 589 42.19 11.34 -31.61
CA SER A 589 42.00 11.91 -32.94
C SER A 589 41.88 10.95 -34.14
N ARG A 590 40.98 11.26 -35.06
CA ARG A 590 41.25 12.06 -36.27
C ARG A 590 39.96 12.47 -36.96
#